data_AF-R6TS18-F1
#
_entry.id   AF-R6TS18-F1
#
_cell.length_a   1.000
_cell.length_b   1.000
_cell.length_c   1.000
_cell.angle_alpha   90.00
_cell.angle_beta   90.00
_cell.angle_gamma   90.00
#
_symmetry.space_group_name_H-M   'P 1'
#
loop_
_entity.id
_entity.type
_entity.pdbx_description
1 polymer ?
#
loop_
_entity_poly.entity_id
_entity_poly.type
_entity_poly.pdbx_seq_one_letter_code
_entity_poly.pdbx_strand_id
1 'polypeptide(L)'
;MKADKDINDQVDNVLLKNSVITEENTNELIRAEEFIENYEPETIQNYQQRYAATNIGKICILNNVTEIDVFDCEAGLDKKVSEYAQNVLLNGKISDSGTLLDAICDIFLPYTRENEENNNFLRFRNISAKNYYKMFLSWKLQSLPFNQMISHTITYWRRIISQNGDPIVYVGKWGTQTRDGGHRNLWTDIREKDQAQLINLAIVRVKEEQDFIDNTIMKFVEVLHDLELIEQNLYLTLKYGTANAVEIVLIKNGVSLSLTQLLIEKYSDSISVNLLTDTVLFSKELVNKMKQNDENQILIYEAMTNTF
;
A
#
# COMPACT_ATOMS: atom_id res chain seq x y z
N MET A 1 -7.51 25.92 -44.64
CA MET A 1 -7.34 26.38 -43.25
C MET A 1 -8.22 25.52 -42.36
N LYS A 2 -7.65 24.58 -41.62
CA LYS A 2 -8.36 23.90 -40.53
C LYS A 2 -8.35 24.87 -39.36
N ALA A 3 -9.52 25.20 -38.83
CA ALA A 3 -9.63 25.97 -37.60
C ALA A 3 -8.91 25.20 -36.49
N ASP A 4 -7.99 25.86 -35.80
CA ASP A 4 -7.42 25.34 -34.56
C ASP A 4 -8.58 25.07 -33.61
N LYS A 5 -8.69 23.83 -33.15
CA LYS A 5 -9.64 23.44 -32.12
C LYS A 5 -9.06 24.03 -30.84
N ASP A 6 -9.66 25.08 -30.29
CA ASP A 6 -9.35 25.56 -28.95
C ASP A 6 -9.62 24.38 -27.98
N ILE A 7 -8.56 23.71 -27.56
CA ILE A 7 -8.59 22.72 -26.50
C ILE A 7 -8.47 23.52 -25.21
N ASN A 8 -9.62 23.82 -24.60
CA ASN A 8 -9.65 24.35 -23.24
C ASN A 8 -9.59 23.17 -22.26
N ASP A 9 -8.52 23.11 -21.46
CA ASP A 9 -8.41 22.18 -20.35
C ASP A 9 -9.46 22.52 -19.28
N GLN A 10 -10.15 21.50 -18.77
CA GLN A 10 -10.97 21.63 -17.56
C GLN A 10 -10.05 21.56 -16.35
N VAL A 11 -9.96 22.65 -15.60
CA VAL A 11 -9.07 22.79 -14.44
C VAL A 11 -9.87 22.50 -13.17
N ASP A 12 -9.98 21.21 -12.83
CA ASP A 12 -10.76 20.76 -11.66
C ASP A 12 -9.97 20.83 -10.35
N ASN A 13 -8.62 20.80 -10.41
CA ASN A 13 -7.78 20.84 -9.22
C ASN A 13 -7.80 22.24 -8.58
N VAL A 14 -8.35 22.32 -7.37
CA VAL A 14 -8.52 23.55 -6.57
C VAL A 14 -7.23 24.29 -6.27
N LEU A 15 -6.07 23.61 -6.25
CA LEU A 15 -4.77 24.22 -5.98
C LEU A 15 -4.16 24.94 -7.20
N LEU A 16 -4.72 24.76 -8.39
CA LEU A 16 -4.21 25.40 -9.61
C LEU A 16 -4.68 26.84 -9.71
N LYS A 17 -3.77 27.75 -10.13
CA LYS A 17 -4.04 29.19 -10.24
C LYS A 17 -5.27 29.57 -11.07
N ASN A 18 -5.62 28.76 -12.06
CA ASN A 18 -6.73 29.01 -12.97
C ASN A 18 -8.03 28.27 -12.57
N SER A 19 -8.04 27.57 -11.43
CA SER A 19 -9.24 26.93 -10.90
C SER A 19 -10.24 28.00 -10.45
N VAL A 20 -11.52 27.76 -10.70
CA VAL A 20 -12.59 28.63 -10.20
C VAL A 20 -13.08 28.04 -8.89
N ILE A 21 -12.85 28.75 -7.79
CA ILE A 21 -13.34 28.36 -6.47
C ILE A 21 -14.81 28.77 -6.35
N THR A 22 -15.66 27.79 -6.09
CA THR A 22 -17.10 27.90 -5.88
C THR A 22 -17.46 27.36 -4.50
N GLU A 23 -18.71 27.53 -4.07
CA GLU A 23 -19.17 26.97 -2.80
C GLU A 23 -19.04 25.43 -2.76
N GLU A 24 -19.10 24.75 -3.91
CA GLU A 24 -19.02 23.29 -3.99
C GLU A 24 -17.62 22.74 -3.72
N ASN A 25 -16.55 23.48 -4.07
CA ASN A 25 -15.16 23.01 -3.94
C ASN A 25 -14.33 23.76 -2.88
N THR A 26 -14.93 24.72 -2.17
CA THR A 26 -14.25 25.47 -1.09
C THR A 26 -13.76 24.54 0.02
N ASN A 27 -14.54 23.51 0.39
CA ASN A 27 -14.13 22.54 1.41
C ASN A 27 -12.95 21.68 0.95
N GLU A 28 -12.86 21.38 -0.36
CA GLU A 28 -11.74 20.66 -0.94
C GLU A 28 -10.46 21.50 -0.90
N LEU A 29 -10.57 22.80 -1.23
CA LEU A 29 -9.46 23.74 -1.12
C LEU A 29 -8.96 23.84 0.32
N ILE A 30 -9.85 24.07 1.30
CA ILE A 30 -9.48 24.16 2.72
C ILE A 30 -8.72 22.91 3.16
N ARG A 31 -9.21 21.71 2.82
CA ARG A 31 -8.55 20.46 3.18
C ARG A 31 -7.18 20.31 2.53
N ALA A 32 -7.03 20.73 1.27
CA ALA A 32 -5.77 20.69 0.57
C ALA A 32 -4.76 21.67 1.18
N GLU A 33 -5.20 22.88 1.54
CA GLU A 33 -4.39 23.86 2.26
C GLU A 33 -3.95 23.32 3.63
N GLU A 34 -4.89 22.77 4.39
CA GLU A 34 -4.63 22.15 5.69
C GLU A 34 -3.59 21.04 5.60
N PHE A 35 -3.71 20.17 4.60
CA PHE A 35 -2.76 19.08 4.39
C PHE A 35 -1.37 19.59 4.05
N ILE A 36 -1.24 20.48 3.06
CA ILE A 36 0.06 21.00 2.60
C ILE A 36 0.79 21.72 3.73
N GLU A 37 0.11 22.62 4.42
CA GLU A 37 0.73 23.45 5.46
C GLU A 37 1.13 22.64 6.71
N ASN A 38 0.41 21.56 7.03
CA ASN A 38 0.81 20.66 8.11
C ASN A 38 1.90 19.66 7.70
N TYR A 39 2.02 19.35 6.40
CA TYR A 39 3.07 18.49 5.86
C TYR A 39 4.41 19.24 5.71
N GLU A 40 4.36 20.45 5.14
CA GLU A 40 5.50 21.33 4.92
C GLU A 40 5.12 22.76 5.37
N PRO A 41 5.38 23.10 6.65
CA PRO A 41 5.01 24.41 7.21
C PRO A 41 5.63 25.58 6.43
N GLU A 42 4.92 26.71 6.41
CA GLU A 42 5.27 27.95 5.70
C GLU A 42 5.20 27.88 4.17
N THR A 43 4.59 26.83 3.62
CA THR A 43 4.37 26.69 2.17
C THR A 43 3.27 27.63 1.67
N ILE A 44 2.21 27.84 2.46
CA ILE A 44 1.04 28.63 2.06
C ILE A 44 1.11 30.03 2.67
N GLN A 45 1.13 31.05 1.81
CA GLN A 45 1.14 32.45 2.25
C GLN A 45 -0.19 32.85 2.89
N ASN A 46 -0.13 33.50 4.05
CA ASN A 46 -1.29 33.96 4.83
C ASN A 46 -2.23 32.83 5.28
N TYR A 47 -1.72 31.63 5.50
CA TYR A 47 -2.51 30.50 6.00
C TYR A 47 -3.31 30.84 7.27
N GLN A 48 -4.60 30.48 7.29
CA GLN A 48 -5.53 30.73 8.40
C GLN A 48 -6.26 29.46 8.87
N GLN A 49 -5.93 28.29 8.33
CA GLN A 49 -6.63 27.04 8.65
C GLN A 49 -5.99 26.34 9.86
N ARG A 50 -6.43 25.09 10.14
CA ARG A 50 -6.08 24.36 11.36
C ARG A 50 -4.66 23.77 11.31
N TYR A 51 -4.01 23.67 12.46
CA TYR A 51 -2.83 22.83 12.63
C TYR A 51 -3.16 21.62 13.51
N ALA A 52 -2.57 20.47 13.20
CA ALA A 52 -2.69 19.29 14.04
C ALA A 52 -2.00 19.54 15.40
N ALA A 53 -2.72 19.34 16.49
CA ALA A 53 -2.22 19.64 17.83
C ALA A 53 -1.46 18.45 18.44
N THR A 54 -1.95 17.23 18.20
CA THR A 54 -1.43 15.99 18.79
C THR A 54 -0.25 15.42 17.99
N ASN A 55 0.54 14.56 18.62
CA ASN A 55 1.63 13.86 17.93
C ASN A 55 1.09 12.91 16.85
N ILE A 56 0.03 12.15 17.18
CA ILE A 56 -0.62 11.25 16.22
C ILE A 56 -1.19 12.00 15.01
N GLY A 57 -1.78 13.18 15.23
CA GLY A 57 -2.34 13.98 14.15
C GLY A 57 -1.27 14.40 13.15
N LYS A 58 -0.14 14.90 13.65
CA LYS A 58 1.02 15.26 12.81
C LYS A 58 1.57 14.06 12.04
N ILE A 59 1.77 12.92 12.72
CA ILE A 59 2.28 11.70 12.10
C ILE A 59 1.32 11.17 11.02
N CYS A 60 0.01 11.26 11.22
CA CYS A 60 -0.98 10.88 10.21
C CYS A 60 -0.85 11.73 8.94
N ILE A 61 -0.66 13.04 9.08
CA ILE A 61 -0.48 13.95 7.93
C ILE A 61 0.85 13.66 7.21
N LEU A 62 1.95 13.49 7.95
CA LEU A 62 3.27 13.17 7.39
C LEU A 62 3.28 11.84 6.59
N ASN A 63 2.43 10.89 6.97
CA ASN A 63 2.25 9.61 6.27
C ASN A 63 1.07 9.61 5.29
N ASN A 64 0.59 10.79 4.88
CA ASN A 64 -0.44 10.98 3.86
C ASN A 64 -1.74 10.19 4.13
N VAL A 65 -2.15 10.12 5.40
CA VAL A 65 -3.44 9.54 5.79
C VAL A 65 -4.55 10.52 5.38
N THR A 66 -5.40 10.09 4.46
CA THR A 66 -6.47 10.89 3.84
C THR A 66 -7.86 10.29 4.09
N GLU A 67 -7.89 9.04 4.55
CA GLU A 67 -9.05 8.21 4.79
C GLU A 67 -9.88 8.71 6.00
N ILE A 68 -9.25 9.47 6.91
CA ILE A 68 -9.85 10.07 8.11
C ILE A 68 -9.69 11.60 8.08
N ASP A 69 -10.60 12.32 8.74
CA ASP A 69 -10.40 13.74 9.02
C ASP A 69 -9.60 13.90 10.32
N VAL A 70 -8.28 14.01 10.19
CA VAL A 70 -7.35 13.99 11.34
C VAL A 70 -7.70 15.08 12.36
N PHE A 71 -8.04 16.29 11.89
CA PHE A 71 -8.32 17.42 12.77
C PHE A 71 -9.58 17.22 13.62
N ASP A 72 -10.56 16.45 13.11
CA ASP A 72 -11.81 16.19 13.82
C ASP A 72 -11.68 15.04 14.83
N CYS A 73 -10.73 14.12 14.61
CA CYS A 73 -10.61 12.90 15.40
C CYS A 73 -9.30 12.76 16.20
N GLU A 74 -8.36 13.69 16.08
CA GLU A 74 -7.01 13.54 16.65
C GLU A 74 -7.00 13.27 18.16
N ALA A 75 -7.90 13.89 18.93
CA ALA A 75 -8.01 13.65 20.37
C ALA A 75 -8.46 12.21 20.68
N GLY A 76 -9.36 11.65 19.85
CA GLY A 76 -9.83 10.27 19.97
C GLY A 76 -8.76 9.26 19.57
N LEU A 77 -8.00 9.58 18.51
CA LEU A 77 -6.84 8.80 18.08
C LEU A 77 -5.75 8.79 19.16
N ASP A 78 -5.43 9.94 19.75
CA ASP A 78 -4.36 10.10 20.74
C ASP A 78 -4.63 9.26 22.00
N LYS A 79 -5.90 9.26 22.45
CA LYS A 79 -6.35 8.39 23.53
C LYS A 79 -6.14 6.91 23.19
N LYS A 80 -6.58 6.49 22.00
CA LYS A 80 -6.45 5.09 21.55
C LYS A 80 -4.99 4.66 21.41
N VAL A 81 -4.15 5.49 20.80
CA VAL A 81 -2.71 5.27 20.67
C VAL A 81 -2.05 5.15 22.05
N SER A 82 -2.47 5.97 23.02
CA SER A 82 -1.97 5.90 24.40
C SER A 82 -2.31 4.56 25.09
N GLU A 83 -3.50 4.00 24.84
CA GLU A 83 -3.89 2.67 25.33
C GLU A 83 -2.98 1.57 24.73
N TYR A 84 -2.69 1.65 23.43
CA TYR A 84 -1.76 0.73 22.75
C TYR A 84 -0.32 0.89 23.25
N ALA A 85 0.14 2.12 23.46
CA ALA A 85 1.49 2.39 23.99
C ALA A 85 1.67 1.76 25.38
N GLN A 86 0.65 1.83 26.25
CA GLN A 86 0.68 1.14 27.54
C GLN A 86 0.74 -0.38 27.39
N ASN A 87 -0.02 -0.96 26.44
CA ASN A 87 0.05 -2.39 26.17
C ASN A 87 1.45 -2.81 25.69
N VAL A 88 2.08 -2.01 24.82
CA VAL A 88 3.43 -2.24 24.31
C VAL A 88 4.47 -2.26 25.44
N LEU A 89 4.34 -1.39 26.44
CA LEU A 89 5.22 -1.40 27.61
C LEU A 89 5.10 -2.68 28.45
N LEU A 90 3.93 -3.33 28.44
CA LEU A 90 3.66 -4.54 29.23
C LEU A 90 3.95 -5.83 28.46
N ASN A 91 3.63 -5.87 27.17
CA ASN A 91 3.59 -7.09 26.36
C ASN A 91 4.57 -7.08 25.18
N GLY A 92 5.27 -5.96 24.93
CA GLY A 92 6.13 -5.77 23.77
C GLY A 92 5.42 -5.14 22.57
N LYS A 93 6.21 -4.74 21.57
CA LYS A 93 5.72 -4.14 20.32
C LYS A 93 4.97 -5.19 19.49
N ILE A 94 4.08 -4.73 18.61
CA ILE A 94 3.36 -5.61 17.68
C ILE A 94 4.36 -6.24 16.71
N SER A 95 4.34 -7.56 16.60
CA SER A 95 5.33 -8.35 15.84
C SER A 95 4.73 -9.30 14.80
N ASP A 96 3.40 -9.36 14.66
CA ASP A 96 2.70 -10.22 13.70
C ASP A 96 1.63 -9.47 12.88
N SER A 97 1.37 -9.98 11.66
CA SER A 97 0.38 -9.40 10.74
C SER A 97 -1.05 -9.36 11.27
N GLY A 98 -1.42 -10.33 12.12
CA GLY A 98 -2.78 -10.46 12.62
C GLY A 98 -3.10 -9.35 13.61
N THR A 99 -2.25 -9.21 14.63
CA THR A 99 -2.34 -8.16 15.65
C THR A 99 -2.15 -6.78 15.04
N LEU A 100 -1.27 -6.65 14.04
CA LEU A 100 -1.10 -5.41 13.28
C LEU A 100 -2.40 -4.95 12.63
N LEU A 101 -3.07 -5.84 11.88
CA LEU A 101 -4.32 -5.47 11.22
C LEU A 101 -5.43 -5.15 12.23
N ASP A 102 -5.49 -5.89 13.35
CA ASP A 102 -6.43 -5.60 14.42
C ASP A 102 -6.20 -4.20 15.02
N ALA A 103 -4.94 -3.82 15.26
CA ALA A 103 -4.60 -2.49 15.75
C ALA A 103 -4.99 -1.39 14.75
N ILE A 104 -4.68 -1.57 13.46
CA ILE A 104 -5.09 -0.63 12.41
C ILE A 104 -6.62 -0.47 12.39
N CYS A 105 -7.35 -1.59 12.48
CA CYS A 105 -8.81 -1.56 12.49
C CYS A 105 -9.38 -0.94 13.78
N ASP A 106 -8.80 -1.17 14.96
CA ASP A 106 -9.31 -0.58 16.21
C ASP A 106 -9.04 0.93 16.27
N ILE A 107 -7.87 1.37 15.81
CA ILE A 107 -7.44 2.77 15.91
C ILE A 107 -8.12 3.63 14.84
N PHE A 108 -8.12 3.21 13.57
CA PHE A 108 -8.45 4.11 12.45
C PHE A 108 -9.84 3.87 11.83
N LEU A 109 -10.32 2.62 11.81
CA LEU A 109 -11.61 2.28 11.18
C LEU A 109 -12.81 3.04 11.77
N PRO A 110 -12.88 3.33 13.09
CA PRO A 110 -13.99 4.10 13.66
C PRO A 110 -14.09 5.53 13.12
N TYR A 111 -12.98 6.11 12.63
CA TYR A 111 -12.90 7.50 12.17
C TYR A 111 -12.82 7.63 10.64
N THR A 112 -12.91 6.50 9.92
CA THR A 112 -12.88 6.50 8.45
C THR A 112 -14.14 7.13 7.86
N ARG A 113 -13.96 8.08 6.93
CA ARG A 113 -15.08 8.76 6.26
C ARG A 113 -15.86 7.76 5.40
N GLU A 114 -17.18 7.81 5.48
CA GLU A 114 -18.08 6.94 4.68
C GLU A 114 -18.27 7.51 3.27
N ASN A 115 -17.32 7.22 2.39
CA ASN A 115 -17.36 7.59 0.98
C ASN A 115 -16.90 6.44 0.08
N GLU A 116 -17.05 6.61 -1.23
CA GLU A 116 -16.72 5.53 -2.17
C GLU A 116 -15.23 5.19 -2.22
N GLU A 117 -14.37 6.19 -2.02
CA GLU A 117 -12.91 6.07 -2.02
C GLU A 117 -12.44 5.15 -0.88
N ASN A 118 -13.06 5.28 0.29
CA ASN A 118 -12.72 4.52 1.49
C ASN A 118 -13.42 3.16 1.58
N ASN A 119 -14.26 2.77 0.62
CA ASN A 119 -14.98 1.49 0.66
C ASN A 119 -14.05 0.28 0.85
N ASN A 120 -12.86 0.32 0.25
CA ASN A 120 -11.86 -0.73 0.41
C ASN A 120 -11.31 -0.81 1.84
N PHE A 121 -11.27 0.28 2.60
CA PHE A 121 -10.90 0.23 4.01
C PHE A 121 -12.10 -0.14 4.89
N LEU A 122 -13.29 0.42 4.59
CA LEU A 122 -14.53 0.16 5.32
C LEU A 122 -14.96 -1.31 5.32
N ARG A 123 -14.51 -2.11 4.34
CA ARG A 123 -14.76 -3.57 4.31
C ARG A 123 -14.25 -4.31 5.55
N PHE A 124 -13.29 -3.75 6.29
CA PHE A 124 -12.82 -4.33 7.55
C PHE A 124 -13.87 -4.38 8.67
N ARG A 125 -15.02 -3.70 8.49
CA ARG A 125 -16.19 -3.92 9.36
C ARG A 125 -16.69 -5.37 9.28
N ASN A 126 -16.44 -6.07 8.18
CA ASN A 126 -16.74 -7.49 8.01
C ASN A 126 -15.57 -8.36 8.52
N ILE A 127 -15.87 -9.29 9.43
CA ILE A 127 -14.87 -10.21 10.01
C ILE A 127 -14.22 -11.13 8.96
N SER A 128 -14.98 -11.57 7.94
CA SER A 128 -14.45 -12.40 6.86
C SER A 128 -13.44 -11.63 6.01
N ALA A 129 -13.69 -10.34 5.77
CA ALA A 129 -12.72 -9.47 5.10
C ALA A 129 -11.46 -9.33 5.95
N LYS A 130 -11.57 -9.01 7.25
CA LYS A 130 -10.42 -8.94 8.15
C LYS A 130 -9.58 -10.23 8.12
N ASN A 131 -10.21 -11.39 8.25
CA ASN A 131 -9.50 -12.67 8.21
C ASN A 131 -8.77 -12.91 6.88
N TYR A 132 -9.38 -12.53 5.75
CA TYR A 132 -8.73 -12.59 4.45
C TYR A 132 -7.47 -11.70 4.41
N TYR A 133 -7.53 -10.46 4.90
CA TYR A 133 -6.36 -9.57 4.92
C TYR A 133 -5.30 -9.97 5.93
N LYS A 134 -5.65 -10.60 7.06
CA LYS A 134 -4.65 -11.20 7.96
C LYS A 134 -3.82 -12.26 7.24
N MET A 135 -4.48 -13.13 6.48
CA MET A 135 -3.81 -14.12 5.63
C MET A 135 -3.00 -13.44 4.51
N PHE A 136 -3.54 -12.40 3.87
CA PHE A 136 -2.84 -11.73 2.77
C PHE A 136 -1.58 -10.97 3.26
N LEU A 137 -1.66 -10.31 4.41
CA LEU A 137 -0.51 -9.68 5.06
C LEU A 137 0.52 -10.72 5.52
N SER A 138 0.10 -11.88 6.01
CA SER A 138 1.05 -12.94 6.34
C SER A 138 1.76 -13.48 5.10
N TRP A 139 1.10 -13.52 3.95
CA TRP A 139 1.76 -13.83 2.68
C TRP A 139 2.82 -12.79 2.32
N LYS A 140 2.52 -11.51 2.52
CA LYS A 140 3.47 -10.41 2.29
C LYS A 140 4.69 -10.52 3.23
N LEU A 141 4.48 -10.82 4.50
CA LEU A 141 5.57 -11.04 5.48
C LEU A 141 6.48 -12.22 5.12
N GLN A 142 5.92 -13.24 4.49
CA GLN A 142 6.66 -14.41 4.02
C GLN A 142 7.33 -14.17 2.66
N SER A 143 7.18 -12.97 2.08
CA SER A 143 7.66 -12.62 0.75
C SER A 143 7.25 -13.65 -0.31
N LEU A 144 6.01 -14.14 -0.21
CA LEU A 144 5.47 -15.16 -1.09
C LEU A 144 5.47 -14.68 -2.56
N PRO A 145 6.01 -15.47 -3.49
CA PRO A 145 5.99 -15.13 -4.90
C PRO A 145 4.57 -14.95 -5.44
N PHE A 146 4.39 -13.99 -6.37
CA PHE A 146 3.07 -13.64 -6.93
C PHE A 146 2.33 -14.84 -7.54
N ASN A 147 3.04 -15.72 -8.24
CA ASN A 147 2.48 -16.96 -8.80
C ASN A 147 1.95 -17.93 -7.71
N GLN A 148 2.58 -17.96 -6.53
CA GLN A 148 2.11 -18.76 -5.40
C GLN A 148 0.85 -18.15 -4.79
N MET A 149 0.80 -16.82 -4.62
CA MET A 149 -0.42 -16.11 -4.18
C MET A 149 -1.62 -16.38 -5.11
N ILE A 150 -1.40 -16.37 -6.43
CA ILE A 150 -2.41 -16.74 -7.43
C ILE A 150 -2.84 -18.20 -7.24
N SER A 151 -1.89 -19.12 -7.12
CA SER A 151 -2.16 -20.54 -6.91
C SER A 151 -2.99 -20.80 -5.65
N HIS A 152 -2.67 -20.15 -4.54
CA HIS A 152 -3.45 -20.22 -3.30
C HIS A 152 -4.87 -19.69 -3.49
N THR A 153 -5.03 -18.57 -4.20
CA THR A 153 -6.35 -17.99 -4.50
C THR A 153 -7.21 -18.95 -5.32
N ILE A 154 -6.64 -19.54 -6.38
CA ILE A 154 -7.34 -20.52 -7.22
C ILE A 154 -7.69 -21.78 -6.43
N THR A 155 -6.76 -22.25 -5.59
CA THR A 155 -6.99 -23.43 -4.73
C THR A 155 -8.14 -23.19 -3.77
N TYR A 156 -8.20 -22.01 -3.16
CA TYR A 156 -9.31 -21.61 -2.31
C TYR A 156 -10.64 -21.60 -3.07
N TRP A 157 -10.70 -20.99 -4.25
CA TRP A 157 -11.89 -20.97 -5.10
C TRP A 157 -12.36 -22.37 -5.52
N ARG A 158 -11.43 -23.24 -5.94
CA ARG A 158 -11.74 -24.64 -6.25
C ARG A 158 -12.29 -25.39 -5.04
N ARG A 159 -11.75 -25.12 -3.85
CA ARG A 159 -12.24 -25.71 -2.59
C ARG A 159 -13.69 -25.32 -2.32
N ILE A 160 -14.05 -24.03 -2.48
CA ILE A 160 -15.44 -23.57 -2.36
C ILE A 160 -16.37 -24.38 -3.27
N ILE A 161 -16.00 -24.50 -4.55
CA ILE A 161 -16.79 -25.25 -5.54
C ILE A 161 -16.94 -26.71 -5.11
N SER A 162 -15.84 -27.37 -4.71
CA SER A 162 -15.86 -28.79 -4.32
C SER A 162 -16.67 -29.08 -3.06
N GLN A 163 -16.81 -28.10 -2.17
CA GLN A 163 -17.53 -28.22 -0.90
C GLN A 163 -18.97 -27.74 -0.99
N ASN A 164 -19.49 -27.45 -2.20
CA ASN A 164 -20.80 -26.84 -2.43
C ASN A 164 -21.01 -25.55 -1.61
N GLY A 165 -19.93 -24.78 -1.41
CA GLY A 165 -20.00 -23.46 -0.79
C GLY A 165 -20.59 -22.43 -1.75
N ASP A 166 -20.77 -21.20 -1.26
CA ASP A 166 -21.23 -20.08 -2.08
C ASP A 166 -20.16 -19.69 -3.12
N PRO A 167 -20.40 -19.90 -4.42
CA PRO A 167 -19.43 -19.66 -5.48
C PRO A 167 -19.43 -18.21 -5.96
N ILE A 168 -20.27 -17.34 -5.39
CA ILE A 168 -20.29 -15.92 -5.74
C ILE A 168 -19.19 -15.22 -4.96
N VAL A 169 -18.06 -14.95 -5.62
CA VAL A 169 -16.89 -14.32 -4.99
C VAL A 169 -16.74 -12.87 -5.41
N TYR A 170 -16.22 -12.05 -4.49
CA TYR A 170 -15.92 -10.64 -4.74
C TYR A 170 -14.62 -10.51 -5.56
N VAL A 171 -14.69 -9.77 -6.66
CA VAL A 171 -13.58 -9.61 -7.62
C VAL A 171 -13.37 -8.16 -8.07
N GLY A 172 -13.94 -7.21 -7.32
CA GLY A 172 -13.84 -5.79 -7.64
C GLY A 172 -14.45 -5.47 -9.01
N LYS A 173 -13.86 -4.52 -9.74
CA LYS A 173 -14.38 -4.02 -11.03
C LYS A 173 -14.49 -5.08 -12.14
N TRP A 174 -13.91 -6.26 -11.94
CA TRP A 174 -13.97 -7.40 -12.88
C TRP A 174 -15.20 -8.29 -12.65
N GLY A 175 -16.09 -7.87 -11.75
CA GLY A 175 -17.35 -8.55 -11.49
C GLY A 175 -18.30 -8.48 -12.68
N THR A 176 -19.14 -9.50 -12.78
CA THR A 176 -20.18 -9.59 -13.81
C THR A 176 -21.59 -9.45 -13.24
N GLN A 177 -21.74 -9.52 -11.92
CA GLN A 177 -23.03 -9.46 -11.25
C GLN A 177 -22.98 -8.65 -9.95
N THR A 178 -24.14 -8.12 -9.57
CA THR A 178 -24.41 -7.53 -8.26
C THR A 178 -24.71 -8.62 -7.23
N ARG A 179 -24.54 -8.30 -5.95
CA ARG A 179 -24.92 -9.19 -4.83
C ARG A 179 -25.67 -8.38 -3.77
N ASP A 180 -26.64 -9.02 -3.10
CA ASP A 180 -27.36 -8.50 -1.93
C ASP A 180 -27.96 -7.09 -2.12
N GLY A 181 -28.54 -6.82 -3.30
CA GLY A 181 -29.18 -5.54 -3.62
C GLY A 181 -28.20 -4.41 -3.99
N GLY A 182 -26.91 -4.72 -4.13
CA GLY A 182 -25.92 -3.75 -4.59
C GLY A 182 -26.16 -3.27 -6.02
N HIS A 183 -25.70 -2.06 -6.34
CA HIS A 183 -25.87 -1.45 -7.67
C HIS A 183 -24.67 -1.65 -8.60
N ARG A 184 -23.58 -2.27 -8.11
CA ARG A 184 -22.32 -2.44 -8.85
C ARG A 184 -22.00 -3.91 -9.10
N ASN A 185 -21.54 -4.20 -10.31
CA ASN A 185 -21.10 -5.52 -10.73
C ASN A 185 -19.70 -5.81 -10.15
N LEU A 186 -19.66 -6.21 -8.88
CA LEU A 186 -18.41 -6.46 -8.16
C LEU A 186 -18.15 -7.95 -7.87
N TRP A 187 -19.11 -8.79 -8.23
CA TRP A 187 -19.12 -10.21 -7.90
C TRP A 187 -19.16 -11.06 -9.17
N THR A 188 -18.70 -12.30 -9.07
CA THR A 188 -18.71 -13.26 -10.18
C THR A 188 -18.94 -14.66 -9.63
N ASP A 189 -19.75 -15.47 -10.32
CA ASP A 189 -19.83 -16.90 -10.07
C ASP A 189 -18.62 -17.60 -10.70
N ILE A 190 -17.78 -18.21 -9.87
CA ILE A 190 -16.56 -18.89 -10.32
C ILE A 190 -16.82 -20.25 -11.00
N ARG A 191 -18.03 -20.81 -10.89
CA ARG A 191 -18.39 -22.08 -11.56
C ARG A 191 -18.58 -21.90 -13.05
N GLU A 192 -18.95 -20.70 -13.47
CA GLU A 192 -19.20 -20.36 -14.88
C GLU A 192 -17.91 -20.04 -15.64
N LYS A 193 -16.76 -20.03 -14.96
CA LYS A 193 -15.47 -19.66 -15.56
C LYS A 193 -14.68 -20.88 -15.97
N ASP A 194 -14.07 -20.79 -17.15
CA ASP A 194 -13.05 -21.76 -17.56
C ASP A 194 -11.75 -21.54 -16.77
N GLN A 195 -10.79 -22.47 -16.94
CA GLN A 195 -9.53 -22.42 -16.21
C GLN A 195 -8.71 -21.14 -16.49
N ALA A 196 -8.66 -20.68 -17.75
CA ALA A 196 -7.89 -19.50 -18.12
C ALA A 196 -8.55 -18.22 -17.56
N GLN A 197 -9.87 -18.12 -17.64
CA GLN A 197 -10.66 -17.05 -17.04
C GLN A 197 -10.48 -17.00 -15.53
N LEU A 198 -10.52 -18.15 -14.85
CA LEU A 198 -10.32 -18.24 -13.40
C LEU A 198 -8.91 -17.79 -13.00
N ILE A 199 -7.89 -18.19 -13.77
CA ILE A 199 -6.50 -17.75 -13.54
C ILE A 199 -6.39 -16.23 -13.73
N ASN A 200 -6.91 -15.69 -14.83
CA ASN A 200 -6.88 -14.26 -15.11
C ASN A 200 -7.59 -13.45 -14.00
N LEU A 201 -8.73 -13.95 -13.53
CA LEU A 201 -9.48 -13.34 -12.43
C LEU A 201 -8.68 -13.35 -11.12
N ALA A 202 -7.96 -14.44 -10.84
CA ALA A 202 -7.08 -14.53 -9.68
C ALA A 202 -5.89 -13.56 -9.80
N ILE A 203 -5.28 -13.42 -10.98
CA ILE A 203 -4.18 -12.48 -11.23
C ILE A 203 -4.61 -11.05 -10.91
N VAL A 204 -5.71 -10.59 -11.52
CA VAL A 204 -6.18 -9.21 -11.30
C VAL A 204 -6.61 -9.00 -9.85
N ARG A 205 -7.21 -10.03 -9.23
CA ARG A 205 -7.62 -9.98 -7.83
C ARG A 205 -6.43 -9.82 -6.89
N VAL A 206 -5.42 -10.67 -7.02
CA VAL A 206 -4.21 -10.60 -6.16
C VAL A 206 -3.52 -9.25 -6.35
N LYS A 207 -3.42 -8.77 -7.60
CA LYS A 207 -2.84 -7.45 -7.88
C LYS A 207 -3.61 -6.32 -7.18
N GLU A 208 -4.93 -6.26 -7.33
CA GLU A 208 -5.75 -5.21 -6.68
C GLU A 208 -5.59 -5.23 -5.15
N GLU A 209 -5.40 -6.41 -4.56
CA GLU A 209 -5.20 -6.52 -3.13
C GLU A 209 -3.78 -6.18 -2.67
N GLN A 210 -2.75 -6.44 -3.48
CA GLN A 210 -1.42 -5.90 -3.25
C GLN A 210 -1.43 -4.37 -3.33
N ASP A 211 -2.01 -3.82 -4.40
CA ASP A 211 -2.12 -2.37 -4.59
C ASP A 211 -2.85 -1.71 -3.42
N PHE A 212 -3.90 -2.33 -2.87
CA PHE A 212 -4.59 -1.82 -1.69
C PHE A 212 -3.73 -1.86 -0.42
N ILE A 213 -3.02 -2.97 -0.18
CA ILE A 213 -2.10 -3.05 0.97
C ILE A 213 -1.03 -1.97 0.86
N ASP A 214 -0.43 -1.82 -0.31
CA ASP A 214 0.69 -0.92 -0.55
C ASP A 214 0.28 0.56 -0.47
N ASN A 215 -0.89 0.91 -1.00
CA ASN A 215 -1.33 2.30 -1.08
C ASN A 215 -2.20 2.76 0.09
N THR A 216 -2.90 1.86 0.79
CA THR A 216 -3.81 2.23 1.88
C THR A 216 -3.31 1.71 3.22
N ILE A 217 -3.04 0.40 3.33
CA ILE A 217 -2.64 -0.18 4.62
C ILE A 217 -1.26 0.28 5.05
N MET A 218 -0.32 0.42 4.09
CA MET A 218 1.04 0.80 4.39
C MET A 218 1.14 2.16 5.08
N LYS A 219 0.28 3.14 4.72
CA LYS A 219 0.20 4.44 5.39
C LYS A 219 -0.04 4.28 6.91
N PHE A 220 -1.01 3.45 7.29
CA PHE A 220 -1.30 3.19 8.69
C PHE A 220 -0.18 2.40 9.38
N VAL A 221 0.48 1.48 8.66
CA VAL A 221 1.65 0.77 9.20
C VAL A 221 2.81 1.74 9.47
N GLU A 222 3.05 2.72 8.60
CA GLU A 222 4.06 3.77 8.80
C GLU A 222 3.71 4.65 10.01
N VAL A 223 2.44 5.06 10.15
CA VAL A 223 1.98 5.78 11.35
C VAL A 223 2.27 4.98 12.62
N LEU A 224 1.93 3.69 12.67
CA LEU A 224 2.18 2.86 13.86
C LEU A 224 3.67 2.62 14.11
N HIS A 225 4.50 2.64 13.06
CA HIS A 225 5.96 2.56 13.15
C HIS A 225 6.58 3.83 13.74
N ASP A 226 6.17 5.00 13.26
CA ASP A 226 6.64 6.30 13.75
C ASP A 226 6.23 6.56 15.21
N LEU A 227 5.11 5.97 15.65
CA LEU A 227 4.67 5.96 17.05
C LEU A 227 5.36 4.89 17.91
N GLU A 228 6.29 4.13 17.32
CA GLU A 228 7.01 3.04 17.96
C GLU A 228 6.14 1.87 18.48
N LEU A 229 4.93 1.69 17.94
CA LEU A 229 4.00 0.63 18.39
C LEU A 229 4.30 -0.75 17.79
N ILE A 230 5.02 -0.79 16.67
CA ILE A 230 5.33 -2.03 15.94
C ILE A 230 6.83 -2.29 15.90
N GLU A 231 7.22 -3.57 15.80
CA GLU A 231 8.62 -3.94 15.70
C GLU A 231 9.25 -3.47 14.38
N GLN A 232 10.50 -3.02 14.44
CA GLN A 232 11.27 -2.60 13.27
C GLN A 232 11.35 -3.72 12.21
N ASN A 233 11.56 -4.96 12.65
CA ASN A 233 11.66 -6.11 11.76
C ASN A 233 10.35 -6.35 10.98
N LEU A 234 9.21 -6.24 11.67
CA LEU A 234 7.88 -6.36 11.06
C LEU A 234 7.67 -5.25 10.00
N TYR A 235 7.96 -4.01 10.38
CA TYR A 235 7.85 -2.85 9.50
C TYR A 235 8.71 -3.01 8.22
N LEU A 236 10.00 -3.30 8.38
CA LEU A 236 10.94 -3.43 7.26
C LEU A 236 10.52 -4.56 6.32
N THR A 237 10.10 -5.69 6.88
CA THR A 237 9.65 -6.83 6.07
C THR A 237 8.38 -6.49 5.29
N LEU A 238 7.42 -5.75 5.86
CA LEU A 238 6.23 -5.32 5.13
C LEU A 238 6.52 -4.29 4.04
N LYS A 239 7.45 -3.36 4.31
CA LYS A 239 7.77 -2.27 3.39
C LYS A 239 8.68 -2.71 2.24
N TYR A 240 9.70 -3.53 2.54
CA TYR A 240 10.76 -3.90 1.59
C TYR A 240 10.78 -5.40 1.24
N GLY A 241 9.96 -6.23 1.89
CA GLY A 241 10.01 -7.70 1.71
C GLY A 241 11.18 -8.37 2.44
N THR A 242 11.96 -7.61 3.22
CA THR A 242 13.14 -8.08 3.95
C THR A 242 13.50 -7.10 5.07
N ALA A 243 14.20 -7.60 6.09
CA ALA A 243 14.77 -6.79 7.15
C ALA A 243 16.30 -6.69 7.08
N ASN A 244 16.92 -7.29 6.06
CA ASN A 244 18.35 -7.18 5.85
C ASN A 244 18.71 -5.77 5.36
N ALA A 245 19.53 -5.06 6.13
CA ALA A 245 19.92 -3.68 5.82
C ALA A 245 20.57 -3.52 4.43
N VAL A 246 21.38 -4.49 4.00
CA VAL A 246 22.05 -4.45 2.68
C VAL A 246 21.01 -4.59 1.56
N GLU A 247 20.07 -5.51 1.72
CA GLU A 247 18.98 -5.70 0.75
C GLU A 247 18.10 -4.45 0.66
N ILE A 248 17.76 -3.85 1.80
CA ILE A 248 16.96 -2.62 1.85
C ILE A 248 17.65 -1.47 1.12
N VAL A 249 18.98 -1.31 1.28
CA VAL A 249 19.72 -0.25 0.57
C VAL A 249 19.71 -0.51 -0.94
N LEU A 250 19.87 -1.75 -1.39
CA LEU A 250 19.72 -2.11 -2.81
C LEU A 250 18.32 -1.74 -3.32
N ILE A 251 17.27 -2.09 -2.59
CA ILE A 251 15.88 -1.82 -2.96
C ILE A 251 15.58 -0.32 -3.02
N LYS A 252 16.04 0.45 -2.04
CA LYS A 252 15.93 1.92 -2.02
C LYS A 252 16.61 2.56 -3.23
N ASN A 253 17.64 1.94 -3.77
CA ASN A 253 18.35 2.40 -4.98
C ASN A 253 17.75 1.84 -6.29
N GLY A 254 16.52 1.31 -6.26
CA GLY A 254 15.79 0.90 -7.47
C GLY A 254 16.07 -0.53 -7.93
N VAL A 255 16.71 -1.35 -7.10
CA VAL A 255 16.94 -2.78 -7.38
C VAL A 255 15.75 -3.61 -6.89
N SER A 256 15.18 -4.45 -7.74
CA SER A 256 14.11 -5.38 -7.38
C SER A 256 14.58 -6.37 -6.32
N LEU A 257 13.63 -6.93 -5.56
CA LEU A 257 13.94 -7.94 -4.54
C LEU A 257 14.63 -9.17 -5.15
N SER A 258 14.20 -9.59 -6.36
CA SER A 258 14.78 -10.74 -7.05
C SER A 258 16.22 -10.48 -7.51
N LEU A 259 16.51 -9.29 -8.06
CA LEU A 259 17.89 -8.93 -8.42
C LEU A 259 18.75 -8.77 -7.17
N THR A 260 18.21 -8.17 -6.11
CA THR A 260 18.88 -8.01 -4.82
C THR A 260 19.37 -9.34 -4.25
N GLN A 261 18.49 -10.35 -4.20
CA GLN A 261 18.84 -11.70 -3.76
C GLN A 261 19.95 -12.31 -4.63
N LEU A 262 19.80 -12.22 -5.95
CA LEU A 262 20.80 -12.74 -6.90
C LEU A 262 22.17 -12.07 -6.71
N LEU A 263 22.19 -10.75 -6.52
CA LEU A 263 23.42 -9.98 -6.35
C LEU A 263 24.14 -10.37 -5.06
N ILE A 264 23.42 -10.52 -3.96
CA ILE A 264 24.02 -10.89 -2.68
C ILE A 264 24.53 -12.34 -2.71
N GLU A 265 23.78 -13.26 -3.30
CA GLU A 265 24.14 -14.68 -3.30
C GLU A 265 25.30 -15.01 -4.24
N LYS A 266 25.35 -14.39 -5.42
CA LYS A 266 26.30 -14.77 -6.49
C LYS A 266 27.27 -13.68 -6.92
N TYR A 267 26.96 -12.41 -6.66
CA TYR A 267 27.72 -11.27 -7.19
C TYR A 267 28.09 -10.24 -6.11
N SER A 268 28.23 -10.67 -4.86
CA SER A 268 28.54 -9.81 -3.72
C SER A 268 29.84 -9.03 -3.92
N ASP A 269 30.85 -9.65 -4.54
CA ASP A 269 32.13 -9.02 -4.90
C ASP A 269 32.01 -7.93 -5.98
N SER A 270 30.86 -7.83 -6.64
CA SER A 270 30.58 -6.89 -7.72
C SER A 270 29.68 -5.72 -7.29
N ILE A 271 29.34 -5.64 -6.00
CA ILE A 271 28.59 -4.55 -5.39
C ILE A 271 29.33 -3.97 -4.17
N SER A 272 29.22 -2.67 -3.96
CA SER A 272 29.70 -2.00 -2.75
C SER A 272 28.56 -1.18 -2.17
N VAL A 273 28.16 -1.51 -0.95
CA VAL A 273 27.00 -0.91 -0.29
C VAL A 273 27.48 -0.05 0.88
N ASN A 274 27.04 1.21 0.91
CA ASN A 274 27.27 2.11 2.03
C ASN A 274 25.96 2.31 2.81
N LEU A 275 25.89 1.71 3.99
CA LEU A 275 24.73 1.76 4.88
C LEU A 275 24.53 3.12 5.59
N LEU A 276 25.53 4.00 5.60
CA LEU A 276 25.42 5.32 6.23
C LEU A 276 24.77 6.34 5.30
N THR A 277 25.06 6.25 4.01
CA THR A 277 24.54 7.17 2.99
C THR A 277 23.42 6.55 2.15
N ASP A 278 23.00 5.31 2.44
CA ASP A 278 22.03 4.54 1.66
C ASP A 278 22.39 4.51 0.15
N THR A 279 23.66 4.29 -0.19
CA THR A 279 24.13 4.27 -1.60
C THR A 279 24.75 2.94 -1.98
N VAL A 280 24.62 2.59 -3.27
CA VAL A 280 25.21 1.38 -3.86
C VAL A 280 26.07 1.75 -5.06
N LEU A 281 27.23 1.12 -5.17
CA LEU A 281 28.08 1.14 -6.36
C LEU A 281 28.13 -0.25 -6.97
N PHE A 282 27.95 -0.31 -8.29
CA PHE A 282 28.01 -1.53 -9.07
C PHE A 282 29.31 -1.58 -9.88
N SER A 283 29.96 -2.74 -9.90
CA SER A 283 31.11 -2.94 -10.77
C SER A 283 30.71 -2.89 -12.25
N LYS A 284 31.55 -2.25 -13.08
CA LYS A 284 31.37 -2.21 -14.54
C LYS A 284 31.35 -3.59 -15.19
N GLU A 285 31.91 -4.60 -14.52
CA GLU A 285 31.95 -5.98 -15.03
C GLU A 285 30.70 -6.80 -14.66
N LEU A 286 29.85 -6.31 -13.76
CA LEU A 286 28.70 -7.05 -13.23
C LEU A 286 27.82 -7.62 -14.35
N VAL A 287 27.39 -6.77 -15.27
CA VAL A 287 26.52 -7.15 -16.39
C VAL A 287 27.19 -8.20 -17.28
N ASN A 288 28.50 -8.09 -17.51
CA ASN A 288 29.25 -9.07 -18.30
C ASN A 288 29.32 -10.43 -17.60
N LYS A 289 29.56 -10.44 -16.28
CA LYS A 289 29.54 -11.67 -15.48
C LYS A 289 28.16 -12.33 -15.48
N MET A 290 27.09 -11.55 -15.31
CA MET A 290 25.72 -12.09 -15.35
C MET A 290 25.37 -12.72 -16.71
N LYS A 291 25.81 -12.10 -17.81
CA LYS A 291 25.65 -12.68 -19.16
C LYS A 291 26.44 -13.97 -19.35
N GLN A 292 27.67 -14.04 -18.84
CA GLN A 292 28.51 -15.24 -18.92
C GLN A 292 27.90 -16.40 -18.13
N ASN A 293 27.22 -16.10 -17.03
CA ASN A 293 26.56 -17.08 -16.18
C ASN A 293 25.13 -17.45 -16.64
N ASP A 294 24.68 -16.93 -17.79
CA ASP A 294 23.34 -17.19 -18.36
C ASP A 294 22.20 -16.87 -17.38
N GLU A 295 22.33 -15.78 -16.62
CA GLU A 295 21.27 -15.32 -15.71
C GLU A 295 20.04 -14.82 -16.50
N ASN A 296 18.91 -14.73 -15.80
CA ASN A 296 17.65 -14.27 -16.40
C ASN A 296 17.82 -12.90 -17.11
N GLN A 297 17.41 -12.83 -18.37
CA GLN A 297 17.55 -11.62 -19.20
C GLN A 297 16.89 -10.38 -18.58
N ILE A 298 15.75 -10.53 -17.90
CA ILE A 298 15.06 -9.42 -17.23
C ILE A 298 15.96 -8.83 -16.13
N LEU A 299 16.58 -9.68 -15.32
CA LEU A 299 17.48 -9.26 -14.25
C LEU A 299 18.77 -8.64 -14.80
N ILE A 300 19.25 -9.13 -15.95
CA ILE A 300 20.39 -8.52 -16.66
C ILE A 300 20.05 -7.11 -17.14
N TYR A 301 18.88 -6.90 -17.75
CA TYR A 301 18.45 -5.58 -18.20
C TYR A 301 18.26 -4.61 -17.03
N GLU A 302 17.71 -5.10 -15.92
CA GLU A 302 17.57 -4.31 -14.70
C GLU A 302 18.93 -3.93 -14.09
N ALA A 303 19.91 -4.85 -14.08
CA ALA A 303 21.26 -4.54 -13.64
C ALA A 303 21.94 -3.50 -14.56
N MET A 304 21.69 -3.55 -15.88
CA MET A 304 22.18 -2.53 -16.82
C MET A 304 21.63 -1.15 -16.51
N THR A 305 20.35 -1.03 -16.15
CA THR A 305 19.76 0.27 -15.79
C THR A 305 20.25 0.82 -14.47
N ASN A 306 20.88 0.00 -13.63
CA ASN A 306 21.42 0.41 -12.33
C ASN A 306 22.95 0.60 -12.35
N THR A 307 23.64 0.22 -13.43
CA THR A 307 25.09 0.38 -13.60
C THR A 307 25.41 1.62 -14.44
N PHE A 308 25.68 2.75 -13.78
CA PHE A 308 26.15 4.00 -14.42
C PHE A 308 27.56 4.37 -13.97
#